data_AF-A0A7X8GH77-F1
#
_entry.id   AF-A0A7X8GH77-F1
#
_cell.length_a   1.000
_cell.length_b   1.000
_cell.length_c   1.000
_cell.angle_alpha   90.00
_cell.angle_beta   90.00
_cell.angle_gamma   90.00
#
_symmetry.space_group_name_H-M   'P 1'
#
loop_
_entity.id
_entity.type
_entity.pdbx_description
1 polymer ?
#
loop_
_entity_poly.entity_id
_entity_poly.type
_entity_poly.pdbx_seq_one_letter_code
_entity_poly.pdbx_strand_id
1 'polypeptide(L)' 'MDRKVFAEHEGKRVYFCCSSCPEEFRKDRAKYIKEMESQGVVLERSP' A
#
# COMPACT_ATOMS: atom_id res chain seq x y z
N MET A 1 16.44 2.40 11.34
CA MET A 1 15.50 1.28 11.12
C MET A 1 14.13 1.91 11.23
N ASP A 2 13.59 2.37 10.10
CA ASP A 2 12.41 3.23 10.09
C ASP A 2 11.38 2.63 9.14
N ARG A 3 10.88 1.45 9.54
CA ARG A 3 9.82 0.72 8.85
C ARG A 3 8.46 1.41 9.12
N LYS A 4 8.36 2.70 8.77
CA LYS A 4 7.17 3.57 8.93
C LYS A 4 6.49 3.92 7.61
N VAL A 5 6.98 3.39 6.49
CA VAL A 5 6.43 3.72 5.17
C VAL A 5 5.24 2.81 4.87
N PHE A 6 4.05 3.30 5.18
CA PHE A 6 2.80 2.63 4.83
C PHE A 6 1.74 3.62 4.30
N ALA A 7 0.81 3.12 3.50
CA ALA A 7 -0.40 3.82 3.11
C ALA A 7 -1.62 3.08 3.63
N GLU A 8 -2.56 3.82 4.20
CA GLU A 8 -3.85 3.26 4.62
C GLU A 8 -4.91 3.53 3.55
N HIS A 9 -5.68 2.50 3.20
CA HIS A 9 -6.77 2.58 2.23
C HIS A 9 -7.89 1.62 2.64
N GLU A 10 -9.08 2.15 2.91
CA GLU A 10 -10.27 1.38 3.31
C GLU A 10 -10.01 0.40 4.48
N GLY A 11 -9.27 0.84 5.50
CA GLY A 11 -8.92 0.00 6.66
C GLY A 11 -7.85 -1.07 6.39
N LYS A 12 -7.29 -1.11 5.17
CA LYS A 12 -6.13 -1.92 4.80
C LYS A 12 -4.86 -1.07 4.89
N ARG A 13 -3.78 -1.61 5.45
CA ARG A 13 -2.46 -0.97 5.47
C ARG A 13 -1.54 -1.62 4.46
N VAL A 14 -0.93 -0.80 3.61
CA VAL A 14 0.03 -1.22 2.58
C VAL A 14 1.41 -0.77 3.01
N TYR A 15 2.29 -1.72 3.34
CA TYR A 15 3.67 -1.40 3.70
C TYR A 15 4.56 -1.37 2.47
N PHE A 16 5.44 -0.39 2.41
CA PHE A 16 6.38 -0.22 1.30
C PHE A 16 7.81 -0.39 1.79
N CYS A 17 8.68 -0.92 0.92
CA CYS A 17 10.11 -1.06 1.22
C CYS A 17 10.85 0.29 1.21
N CYS A 18 10.30 1.31 0.54
CA CYS A 18 10.94 2.61 0.32
C CYS A 18 9.91 3.77 0.40
N SER A 19 10.36 4.93 0.88
CA SER A 19 9.54 6.15 1.05
C SER A 19 8.95 6.72 -0.25
N SER A 20 9.52 6.37 -1.41
CA SER A 20 9.06 6.85 -2.72
C SER A 20 7.83 6.09 -3.24
N CYS A 21 7.66 4.83 -2.86
CA CYS A 21 6.53 4.01 -3.30
C CYS A 21 5.15 4.49 -2.83
N PRO A 22 4.93 4.95 -1.57
CA PRO A 22 3.62 5.46 -1.16
C PRO A 22 3.21 6.75 -1.87
N GLU A 23 4.15 7.58 -2.36
CA GLU A 23 3.79 8.81 -3.08
C GLU A 23 3.11 8.50 -4.41
N GLU A 24 3.70 7.61 -5.21
CA GLU A 24 3.11 7.10 -6.45
C GLU A 24 1.80 6.36 -6.17
N PHE A 25 1.78 5.53 -5.14
CA PHE A 25 0.57 4.85 -4.69
C PHE A 25 -0.54 5.85 -4.35
N ARG A 26 -0.24 6.96 -3.64
CA ARG A 26 -1.22 7.98 -3.24
C ARG A 26 -1.87 8.70 -4.41
N LYS A 27 -1.13 8.92 -5.51
CA LYS A 27 -1.65 9.52 -6.75
C LYS A 27 -2.72 8.65 -7.40
N ASP A 28 -2.51 7.33 -7.42
CA ASP A 28 -3.32 6.38 -8.18
C ASP A 28 -3.75 5.15 -7.37
N ARG A 29 -4.17 5.37 -6.12
CA ARG A 29 -4.46 4.29 -5.15
C ARG A 29 -5.36 3.21 -5.72
N ALA A 30 -6.46 3.59 -6.36
CA ALA A 30 -7.42 2.63 -6.92
C ALA A 30 -6.81 1.71 -8.00
N LYS A 31 -5.96 2.26 -8.88
CA LYS A 31 -5.27 1.48 -9.92
C LYS A 31 -4.29 0.50 -9.29
N TYR A 32 -3.47 0.98 -8.34
CA TYR A 32 -2.49 0.14 -7.67
C TYR A 32 -3.13 -0.93 -6.79
N ILE A 33 -4.20 -0.61 -6.04
CA ILE A 33 -4.97 -1.60 -5.26
C ILE A 33 -5.46 -2.73 -6.19
N LYS A 34 -6.05 -2.37 -7.34
CA LYS A 34 -6.57 -3.35 -8.29
C LYS A 34 -5.46 -4.25 -8.87
N GLU A 35 -4.33 -3.67 -9.24
CA GLU A 35 -3.16 -4.43 -9.71
C GLU A 35 -2.58 -5.30 -8.60
N MET A 36 -2.47 -4.78 -7.38
CA MET A 36 -1.97 -5.50 -6.20
C MET A 36 -2.88 -6.68 -5.84
N GLU A 37 -4.20 -6.48 -5.84
CA GLU A 37 -5.18 -7.56 -5.65
C GLU A 37 -5.08 -8.60 -6.78
N SER A 38 -4.86 -8.17 -8.03
CA SER A 38 -4.64 -9.08 -9.16
C SER A 38 -3.32 -9.86 -9.07
N GLN A 39 -2.30 -9.29 -8.43
CA GLN A 39 -1.00 -9.93 -8.19
C GLN A 39 -0.99 -10.75 -6.89
N GLY A 40 -2.12 -10.83 -6.18
CA GLY A 40 -2.22 -11.57 -4.92
C GLY A 40 -1.50 -10.89 -3.75
N VAL A 41 -1.17 -9.61 -3.87
CA VAL A 41 -0.59 -8.82 -2.77
C VAL A 41 -1.71 -8.52 -1.78
N VAL A 42 -1.71 -9.26 -0.67
CA VAL A 42 -2.69 -9.08 0.40
C VAL A 42 -2.26 -7.89 1.25
N LEU A 43 -3.05 -6.82 1.22
CA LEU A 43 -2.87 -5.67 2.10
C LEU A 43 -3.23 -6.10 3.52
N GLU A 44 -2.34 -5.84 4.47
CA GLU A 44 -2.54 -6.27 5.85
C GLU A 44 -3.78 -5.56 6.41
N ARG A 45 -4.79 -6.34 6.80
CA ARG A 45 -5.95 -5.81 7.51
C ARG A 45 -5.46 -5.40 8.88
N SER A 46 -5.57 -4.12 9.20
CA SER A 46 -5.38 -3.71 10.58
C SER A 46 -6.47 -4.35 11.42
N PRO A 47 -6.14 -5.05 12.53
CA PRO A 47 -7.11 -5.26 13.59
C PRO A 47 -7.52 -3.93 14.23
#